data_AF-A0A915J200-F1
#
_entry.id   AF-A0A915J200-F1
#
_cell.length_a   1.000
_cell.length_b   1.000
_cell.length_c   1.000
_cell.angle_alpha   90.00
_cell.angle_beta   90.00
_cell.angle_gamma   90.00
#
_symmetry.space_group_name_H-M   'P 1'
#
loop_
_entity.id
_entity.type
_entity.pdbx_description
1 polymer ?
#
loop_
_entity_poly.entity_id
_entity_poly.type
_entity_poly.pdbx_seq_one_letter_code
_entity_poly.pdbx_strand_id
1 'polypeptide(L)'
;MIALRYYATGTFQIVCGDDFYVTKATANRAVWAVTNALIQHLHNFIKFMPENECDETKNKLYRMAQFPGVLGAVRGTHIRIQRPAVDENAYINRKYYPSINV
;
A
#
# COMPACT_ATOMS: atom_id res chain seq x y z
N MET A 1 -7.98 21.06 5.29
CA MET A 1 -8.42 19.83 4.58
C MET A 1 -8.50 18.68 5.59
N ILE A 2 -9.67 18.50 6.21
CA ILE A 2 -9.85 17.60 7.38
C ILE A 2 -9.67 16.12 7.01
N ALA A 3 -10.31 15.67 5.94
CA ALA A 3 -10.24 14.26 5.52
C ALA A 3 -8.81 13.82 5.15
N LEU A 4 -8.07 14.63 4.40
CA LEU A 4 -6.67 14.31 4.08
C LEU A 4 -5.79 14.26 5.33
N ARG A 5 -5.95 15.21 6.26
CA ARG A 5 -5.22 15.19 7.53
C ARG A 5 -5.47 13.89 8.28
N TYR A 6 -6.73 13.47 8.36
CA TYR A 6 -7.14 12.21 8.98
C TYR A 6 -6.46 11.00 8.30
N TYR A 7 -6.51 10.87 6.97
CA TYR A 7 -5.89 9.74 6.28
C TYR A 7 -4.36 9.74 6.34
N ALA A 8 -3.72 10.91 6.31
CA ALA A 8 -2.27 11.03 6.32
C ALA A 8 -1.66 10.70 7.69
N THR A 9 -2.39 10.97 8.77
CA THR A 9 -1.88 10.86 10.15
C THR A 9 -2.48 9.69 10.92
N GLY A 10 -3.64 9.17 10.51
CA GLY A 10 -4.37 8.13 11.22
C GLY A 10 -4.91 8.57 12.60
N THR A 11 -4.98 9.88 12.87
CA THR A 11 -5.41 10.42 14.17
C THR A 11 -6.91 10.29 14.38
N PHE A 12 -7.40 10.63 15.58
CA PHE A 12 -8.83 10.67 15.84
C PHE A 12 -9.52 11.85 15.15
N GLN A 13 -10.78 11.66 14.74
CA GLN A 13 -11.60 12.73 14.14
C GLN A 13 -11.84 13.91 15.08
N ILE A 14 -11.77 13.70 16.40
CA ILE A 14 -11.85 14.80 17.38
C ILE A 14 -10.60 15.70 17.31
N VAL A 15 -9.41 15.10 17.21
CA VAL A 15 -8.15 15.82 17.05
C VAL A 15 -8.14 16.59 15.73
N CYS A 16 -8.62 15.97 14.64
CA CYS A 16 -8.82 16.70 13.38
C CYS A 16 -9.94 17.75 13.45
N GLY A 17 -10.87 17.65 14.40
CA GLY A 17 -11.87 18.70 14.65
C GLY A 17 -11.22 19.90 15.31
N ASP A 18 -10.45 19.64 16.36
CA ASP A 18 -9.73 20.65 17.14
C ASP A 18 -8.71 21.41 16.27
N ASP A 19 -7.93 20.71 15.44
CA ASP A 19 -6.96 21.29 14.48
C ASP A 19 -7.60 22.29 13.50
N PHE A 20 -8.88 22.12 13.20
CA PHE A 20 -9.63 22.91 12.22
C PHE A 20 -10.77 23.72 12.85
N TYR A 21 -10.83 23.80 14.18
CA TYR A 21 -11.86 24.52 14.94
C TYR A 21 -13.30 24.13 14.57
N VAL A 22 -13.54 22.83 14.34
CA VAL A 22 -14.87 22.30 14.03
C VAL A 22 -15.28 21.19 15.00
N THR A 23 -16.58 20.98 15.14
CA THR A 23 -17.09 19.86 15.94
C THR A 23 -16.68 18.53 15.33
N LYS A 24 -16.51 17.51 16.17
CA LYS A 24 -16.29 16.11 15.76
C LYS A 24 -17.31 15.66 14.70
N ALA A 25 -18.57 16.07 14.83
CA ALA A 25 -19.62 15.73 13.86
C ALA A 25 -19.34 16.30 12.46
N THR A 26 -18.79 17.51 12.38
CA THR A 26 -18.41 18.13 11.11
C THR A 26 -17.16 17.46 10.52
N ALA A 27 -16.17 17.14 11.35
CA ALA A 27 -15.01 16.38 10.92
C ALA A 27 -15.41 14.98 10.39
N ASN A 28 -16.33 14.30 11.07
CA ASN A 28 -16.88 13.01 10.63
C ASN A 28 -17.56 13.12 9.26
N ARG A 29 -18.45 14.10 9.06
CA ARG A 29 -19.11 14.33 7.78
C ARG A 29 -18.11 14.59 6.65
N ALA A 30 -17.06 15.37 6.90
CA ALA A 30 -16.01 15.63 5.93
C ALA A 30 -15.24 14.35 5.54
N VAL A 31 -14.83 13.55 6.53
CA VAL A 31 -14.17 12.26 6.28
C VAL A 31 -15.09 11.31 5.52
N TRP A 32 -16.35 11.21 5.94
CA TRP A 32 -17.33 10.32 5.32
C TRP A 32 -17.61 10.69 3.85
N ALA A 33 -17.77 11.97 3.55
CA ALA A 33 -17.98 12.45 2.19
C ALA A 33 -16.82 12.06 1.26
N VAL A 34 -15.57 12.24 1.73
CA VAL A 34 -14.39 11.87 0.94
C VAL A 34 -14.25 10.36 0.84
N THR A 35 -14.46 9.60 1.92
CA THR A 35 -14.43 8.13 1.89
C THR A 35 -15.42 7.58 0.87
N ASN A 36 -16.65 8.11 0.81
CA ASN A 36 -17.64 7.64 -0.16
C ASN A 36 -17.24 7.94 -1.60
N ALA A 37 -16.69 9.12 -1.88
CA ALA A 37 -16.16 9.43 -3.20
C ALA A 37 -15.03 8.47 -3.59
N LEU A 38 -14.14 8.13 -2.64
CA LEU A 38 -13.09 7.13 -2.87
C LEU A 38 -13.67 5.74 -3.14
N ILE A 39 -14.69 5.30 -2.40
CA ILE A 39 -15.36 4.01 -2.60
C ILE A 39 -15.97 3.93 -4.00
N GLN A 40 -16.59 5.00 -4.48
CA GLN A 40 -17.17 5.06 -5.83
C GLN A 40 -16.12 4.84 -6.92
N HIS A 41 -14.87 5.23 -6.69
CA HIS A 41 -13.77 5.02 -7.63
C HIS A 41 -12.91 3.80 -7.30
N LEU A 42 -13.20 3.07 -6.22
CA LEU A 42 -12.35 1.99 -5.71
C LEU A 42 -12.08 0.91 -6.75
N HIS A 43 -13.12 0.51 -7.49
CA HIS A 43 -13.04 -0.55 -8.50
C HIS A 43 -12.11 -0.22 -9.68
N ASN A 44 -11.81 1.06 -9.92
CA ASN A 44 -10.86 1.48 -10.95
C ASN A 44 -9.40 1.26 -10.53
N PHE A 45 -9.13 1.23 -9.22
CA PHE A 45 -7.77 1.17 -8.68
C PHE A 45 -7.47 -0.12 -7.92
N ILE A 46 -8.47 -0.71 -7.28
CA ILE A 46 -8.36 -1.95 -6.52
C ILE A 46 -9.21 -3.00 -7.21
N LYS A 47 -8.53 -3.95 -7.86
CA LYS A 47 -9.16 -5.17 -8.38
C LYS A 47 -8.90 -6.29 -7.40
N PHE A 48 -9.97 -6.77 -6.76
CA PHE A 48 -9.91 -8.01 -6.03
C PHE A 48 -9.97 -9.17 -7.02
N MET A 49 -8.97 -10.02 -6.97
CA MET A 49 -8.87 -11.19 -7.84
C MET A 49 -9.95 -12.21 -7.42
N PRO A 50 -10.73 -12.76 -8.36
CA PRO A 50 -11.68 -13.81 -8.05
C PRO A 50 -10.95 -15.09 -7.60
N GLU A 51 -11.66 -15.98 -6.90
CA GLU A 51 -11.07 -17.12 -6.19
C GLU A 51 -10.33 -18.10 -7.14
N ASN A 52 -10.87 -18.30 -8.34
CA ASN A 52 -10.24 -19.09 -9.39
C ASN A 52 -8.88 -18.52 -9.84
N GLU A 53 -8.81 -17.21 -10.12
CA GLU A 53 -7.57 -16.54 -10.50
C GLU A 53 -6.55 -16.53 -9.34
N CYS A 54 -7.05 -16.49 -8.09
CA CYS A 54 -6.22 -16.57 -6.90
C CYS A 54 -5.48 -17.90 -6.82
N ASP A 55 -6.16 -19.02 -7.05
CA ASP A 55 -5.55 -20.35 -6.98
C ASP A 55 -4.58 -20.61 -8.14
N GLU A 56 -4.89 -20.11 -9.34
CA GLU A 56 -3.95 -20.11 -10.46
C GLU A 56 -2.68 -19.31 -10.13
N THR A 57 -2.83 -18.12 -9.54
CA THR A 57 -1.70 -17.26 -9.15
C THR A 57 -0.85 -17.90 -8.06
N LYS A 58 -1.48 -18.50 -7.03
CA LYS A 58 -0.78 -19.25 -5.98
C LYS A 58 0.02 -20.39 -6.57
N ASN A 59 -0.58 -21.19 -7.44
CA ASN A 59 0.09 -22.33 -8.07
C ASN A 59 1.26 -21.88 -8.96
N LYS A 60 1.10 -20.79 -9.70
CA LYS A 60 2.16 -20.23 -10.54
C LYS A 60 3.33 -19.75 -9.70
N LEU A 61 3.08 -18.99 -8.64
CA LEU A 61 4.13 -18.47 -7.75
C LEU A 61 4.80 -19.58 -6.94
N TYR A 62 4.04 -20.60 -6.52
CA TYR A 62 4.59 -21.78 -5.88
C TYR A 62 5.54 -22.54 -6.82
N ARG A 63 5.18 -22.73 -8.09
CA ARG A 63 6.08 -23.37 -9.07
C ARG A 63 7.39 -22.59 -9.26
N MET A 64 7.35 -21.26 -9.17
CA MET A 64 8.53 -20.41 -9.36
C MET A 64 9.45 -20.37 -8.12
N ALA A 65 8.88 -20.23 -6.93
CA ALA A 65 9.64 -19.92 -5.71
C ALA A 65 9.52 -20.96 -4.60
N GLN A 66 8.71 -22.00 -4.78
CA GLN A 66 8.37 -23.02 -3.77
C GLN A 66 7.80 -22.43 -2.46
N PHE A 67 7.27 -21.21 -2.52
CA PHE A 67 6.63 -20.55 -1.38
C PHE A 67 5.11 -20.65 -1.52
N PRO A 68 4.40 -21.36 -0.62
CA PRO A 68 2.98 -21.62 -0.77
C PRO A 68 2.12 -20.40 -0.41
N GLY A 69 0.94 -20.30 -1.03
CA GLY A 69 -0.08 -19.32 -0.65
C GLY A 69 0.17 -17.87 -1.07
N VAL A 70 1.18 -17.60 -1.91
CA VAL A 70 1.44 -16.23 -2.40
C VAL A 70 0.42 -15.83 -3.45
N LEU A 71 -0.24 -14.69 -3.27
CA LEU A 71 -1.10 -14.06 -4.28
C LEU A 71 -0.45 -12.88 -4.98
N GLY A 72 0.61 -12.34 -4.38
CA GLY A 72 1.40 -11.24 -4.90
C GLY A 72 2.39 -10.76 -3.85
N ALA A 73 3.35 -9.94 -4.27
CA ALA A 73 4.31 -9.31 -3.38
C ALA A 73 3.96 -7.82 -3.24
N VAL A 74 3.56 -7.40 -2.05
CA VAL A 74 3.28 -5.98 -1.76
C VAL A 74 4.52 -5.38 -1.10
N ARG A 75 5.21 -4.51 -1.85
CA ARG A 75 6.57 -4.01 -1.58
C ARG A 75 7.62 -5.12 -1.76
N GLY A 76 8.62 -4.84 -2.59
CA GLY A 76 9.68 -5.79 -2.91
C GLY A 76 10.45 -6.27 -1.68
N THR A 77 10.83 -7.55 -1.67
CA THR A 77 11.69 -8.12 -0.63
C THR A 77 13.13 -7.85 -1.02
N HIS A 78 13.69 -6.75 -0.50
CA HIS A 78 15.07 -6.38 -0.80
C HIS A 78 16.05 -7.18 0.08
N ILE A 79 16.70 -8.18 -0.52
CA ILE A 79 17.83 -8.89 0.10
C ILE A 79 19.09 -8.06 -0.12
N ARG A 80 19.76 -7.69 0.98
CA ARG A 80 21.01 -6.94 0.91
C ARG A 80 22.10 -7.79 0.27
N ILE A 81 22.85 -7.20 -0.67
CA ILE A 81 23.96 -7.87 -1.35
C ILE A 81 25.24 -7.04 -1.21
N GLN A 82 26.39 -7.64 -1.52
CA GLN A 82 27.59 -6.87 -1.84
C GLN A 82 27.36 -6.07 -3.13
N ARG A 83 27.93 -4.87 -3.18
CA ARG A 83 27.78 -3.96 -4.32
C ARG A 83 28.44 -4.60 -5.56
N PRO A 84 27.71 -4.86 -6.65
CA PRO A 84 28.27 -5.48 -7.85
C PRO A 84 29.23 -4.52 -8.56
N ALA A 85 30.35 -5.01 -9.13
CA ALA A 85 31.31 -4.13 -9.82
C ALA A 85 30.77 -3.53 -11.14
N VAL A 86 29.75 -4.13 -11.72
CA VAL A 86 29.11 -3.70 -12.98
C VAL A 86 27.70 -3.20 -12.67
N ASP A 87 27.37 -2.02 -13.19
CA ASP A 87 26.06 -1.37 -13.03
C ASP A 87 25.62 -1.20 -11.56
N GLU A 88 26.56 -0.74 -10.72
CA GLU A 88 26.38 -0.54 -9.28
C GLU A 88 25.08 0.17 -8.89
N ASN A 89 24.67 1.16 -9.69
CA ASN A 89 23.53 2.01 -9.39
C ASN A 89 22.18 1.29 -9.59
N ALA A 90 22.13 0.28 -10.46
CA ALA A 90 20.92 -0.52 -10.69
C ALA A 90 20.49 -1.33 -9.45
N TYR A 91 21.41 -1.56 -8.51
CA TYR A 91 21.16 -2.35 -7.31
C TYR A 91 20.88 -1.51 -6.07
N ILE A 92 20.88 -0.18 -6.15
CA ILE A 92 20.58 0.68 -5.00
C ILE A 92 19.07 0.80 -4.79
N ASN A 93 18.59 0.40 -3.61
CA ASN A 93 17.17 0.55 -3.27
C ASN A 93 16.84 1.95 -2.72
N ARG A 94 15.54 2.18 -2.43
CA ARG A 94 15.04 3.43 -1.82
C ARG A 94 15.66 3.76 -0.44
N LYS A 95 16.24 2.78 0.25
CA LYS A 95 16.97 2.95 1.52
C LYS A 95 18.48 3.17 1.32
N TYR A 96 18.91 3.41 0.09
CA TYR A 96 20.29 3.72 -0.29
C TYR A 96 21.31 2.62 0.06
N TYR A 97 20.91 1.34 -0.02
CA TYR A 97 21.85 0.22 0.06
C TYR A 97 21.71 -0.77 -1.11
N PRO A 98 22.78 -1.46 -1.51
CA PRO A 98 22.74 -2.47 -2.55
C PRO A 98 21.85 -3.66 -2.14
N SER A 99 20.86 -3.98 -2.96
CA SER A 99 19.95 -5.10 -2.72
C SER A 99 19.27 -5.57 -3.99
N ILE A 100 18.93 -6.84 -4.03
CA ILE A 100 18.10 -7.42 -5.09
C ILE A 100 16.68 -7.57 -4.57
N ASN A 101 15.71 -7.20 -5.40
CA ASN A 101 14.31 -7.50 -5.14
C ASN A 101 14.05 -8.96 -5.52
N VAL A 102 13.61 -9.76 -4.55
CA VAL A 102 13.16 -11.14 -4.76
C VAL A 102 11.65 -11.18 -4.88
#